data_AF-A0A1F1LC43-F1
#
_entry.id   AF-A0A1F1LC43-F1
#
_cell.length_a   1.000
_cell.length_b   1.000
_cell.length_c   1.000
_cell.angle_alpha   90.00
_cell.angle_beta   90.00
_cell.angle_gamma   90.00
#
_symmetry.space_group_name_H-M   'P 1'
#
loop_
_entity.id
_entity.type
_entity.pdbx_description
1 polymer ?
#
loop_
_entity_poly.entity_id
_entity_poly.type
_entity_poly.pdbx_seq_one_letter_code
_entity_poly.pdbx_strand_id
1 'polypeptide(L)'
;MSTDNSQIVNEKVTKPDKNGKTKPVNLYTYDKYFSEEPDANIKPYKVYDALIVSNSFQNKYIKGIPIFSGVTSIQKVQMTPKLRGRNAIEIIEIPPNALVSEKSQIEEKEEVEKVFLEDDIELQGKGPKILREVVIPEYITVHLGSPSSYAQNVTVKYTDYLKNVASSEIYPTWPKEAIASNIYAQISFTLNRIYTEWYRSRGYDFDITNSTAYDHYFVNGRNIFDTISEVVDEIFNEYISKHEFKEPLLAQYCNGTTVTCAGLSQWGTVTYANNGYSAFEILEKYYGYNIEFRNADYIQGNIESYPGKALKLGDSGSDVKVIQTQLNRIRKNYPAIPQINNVNGEFNDATKNAVKEFQKIFNLTADGIVGKKTWYKISQIYVGVKKLAELESEGEKLQIPSEIPTEVLKLGSQGTNVKILQYLLICIGAFYDSILPVKITGKFGTDTENSVKSFQQEFNLDNDGIVGKKTWSKLLEVYKNIEPHILDASGKFIKYPGYLIKKGKRGEDVQQIQVWLNTIHSKYPFIPEVDVDGIFGSGTRESVMDFQRWNDLVEDGIVGKLTWDKLYEIYRSVI
;
A
#
# COMPACT_ATOMS: atom_id res chain seq x y z
N MET A 1 14.40 39.73 28.80
CA MET A 1 13.56 39.08 29.83
C MET A 1 12.12 39.46 29.52
N SER A 2 11.46 38.66 28.68
CA SER A 2 10.01 38.76 28.45
C SER A 2 9.34 37.94 29.55
N THR A 3 8.53 38.56 30.39
CA THR A 3 7.74 37.91 31.43
C THR A 3 6.63 37.12 30.77
N ASP A 4 6.84 35.83 30.59
CA ASP A 4 5.84 34.88 30.12
C ASP A 4 4.77 34.73 31.22
N ASN A 5 3.65 35.43 31.08
CA ASN A 5 2.49 35.38 31.98
C ASN A 5 1.76 34.03 31.82
N SER A 6 2.44 32.93 32.13
CA SER A 6 1.83 31.60 32.18
C SER A 6 0.96 31.49 33.43
N GLN A 7 -0.36 31.60 33.26
CA GLN A 7 -1.31 31.40 34.34
C GLN A 7 -1.46 29.89 34.63
N ILE A 8 -1.27 29.49 35.89
CA ILE A 8 -1.56 28.12 36.33
C ILE A 8 -3.07 27.90 36.25
N VAL A 9 -3.51 27.09 35.28
CA VAL A 9 -4.92 26.73 35.08
C VAL A 9 -5.34 25.47 35.83
N ASN A 10 -4.37 24.66 36.27
CA ASN A 10 -4.59 23.44 37.05
C ASN A 10 -3.33 23.05 37.82
N GLU A 11 -3.46 22.78 39.12
CA GLU A 11 -2.40 22.20 39.94
C GLU A 11 -2.97 21.06 40.78
N LYS A 12 -2.43 19.86 40.62
CA LYS A 12 -2.90 18.65 41.32
C LYS A 12 -1.73 17.74 41.68
N VAL A 13 -1.68 17.32 42.94
CA VAL A 13 -0.89 16.16 43.34
C VAL A 13 -1.64 14.91 42.89
N THR A 14 -1.04 14.16 41.97
CA THR A 14 -1.62 12.95 41.41
C THR A 14 -0.75 11.74 41.72
N LYS A 15 -1.39 10.62 42.06
CA LYS A 15 -0.75 9.30 42.16
C LYS A 15 -1.22 8.47 40.97
N PRO A 16 -0.32 8.06 40.06
CA PRO A 16 -0.70 7.16 38.98
C PRO A 16 -1.28 5.85 39.52
N ASP A 17 -2.20 5.25 38.77
CA ASP A 17 -2.71 3.92 39.07
C ASP A 17 -1.65 2.83 38.82
N LYS A 18 -2.03 1.56 39.02
CA LYS A 18 -1.14 0.40 38.79
C LYS A 18 -0.63 0.27 37.34
N ASN A 19 -1.25 0.97 36.40
CA ASN A 19 -0.90 0.99 34.98
C ASN A 19 -0.19 2.30 34.58
N GLY A 20 0.15 3.16 35.55
CA GLY A 20 0.79 4.44 35.30
C GLY A 20 -0.14 5.53 34.76
N LYS A 21 -1.47 5.34 34.79
CA LYS A 21 -2.43 6.35 34.31
C LYS A 21 -2.84 7.32 35.43
N THR A 22 -3.07 8.57 35.06
CA THR A 22 -3.66 9.59 35.94
C THR A 22 -5.12 9.85 35.58
N LYS A 23 -5.88 10.46 36.48
CA LYS A 23 -7.23 10.92 36.15
C LYS A 23 -7.18 12.03 35.08
N PRO A 24 -8.12 12.07 34.13
CA PRO A 24 -8.22 13.17 33.16
C PRO A 24 -8.38 14.53 33.82
N VAL A 25 -7.91 15.57 33.12
CA VAL A 25 -8.05 16.97 33.52
C VAL A 25 -8.87 17.68 32.46
N ASN A 26 -10.00 18.27 32.86
CA ASN A 26 -10.82 19.05 31.96
C ASN A 26 -10.17 20.43 31.76
N LEU A 27 -9.93 20.78 30.50
CA LEU A 27 -9.34 22.04 30.08
C LEU A 27 -10.24 22.70 29.04
N TYR A 28 -10.26 24.04 29.03
CA TYR A 28 -11.03 24.79 28.04
C TYR A 28 -10.34 24.75 26.67
N THR A 29 -11.11 24.69 25.60
CA THR A 29 -10.59 24.82 24.25
C THR A 29 -11.67 25.37 23.32
N TYR A 30 -11.34 25.60 22.05
CA TYR A 30 -12.27 26.10 21.05
C TYR A 30 -13.29 25.03 20.63
N ASP A 31 -14.42 25.47 20.09
CA ASP A 31 -15.45 24.56 19.61
C ASP A 31 -14.93 23.68 18.45
N LYS A 32 -15.43 22.45 18.37
CA LYS A 32 -15.01 21.47 17.34
C LYS A 32 -15.27 21.96 15.91
N TYR A 33 -16.24 22.86 15.73
CA TYR A 33 -16.56 23.47 14.43
C TYR A 33 -15.31 24.03 13.72
N PHE A 34 -14.38 24.65 14.46
CA PHE A 34 -13.16 25.22 13.87
C PHE A 34 -12.20 24.18 13.28
N SER A 35 -12.34 22.91 13.64
CA SER A 35 -11.54 21.80 13.10
C SER A 35 -12.26 21.01 11.99
N GLU A 36 -13.54 21.25 11.76
CA GLU A 36 -14.35 20.55 10.75
C GLU A 36 -14.40 21.31 9.41
N GLU A 37 -13.96 22.57 9.39
CA GLU A 37 -13.87 23.42 8.19
C GLU A 37 -12.41 23.81 7.91
N PRO A 38 -11.97 23.80 6.64
CA PRO A 38 -10.59 24.13 6.29
C PRO A 38 -10.32 25.64 6.37
N ASP A 39 -9.69 26.09 7.46
CA ASP A 39 -9.07 27.41 7.55
C ASP A 39 -7.65 27.30 8.12
N ALA A 40 -6.64 27.47 7.27
CA ALA A 40 -5.24 27.37 7.65
C ALA A 40 -4.77 28.48 8.61
N ASN A 41 -5.53 29.58 8.74
CA ASN A 41 -5.21 30.70 9.63
C ASN A 41 -5.81 30.55 11.03
N ILE A 42 -6.72 29.57 11.22
CA ILE A 42 -7.33 29.30 12.50
C ILE A 42 -6.68 28.07 13.11
N LYS A 43 -6.17 28.23 14.34
CA LYS A 43 -5.73 27.11 15.17
C LYS A 43 -6.95 26.60 15.96
N PRO A 44 -7.50 25.41 15.64
CA PRO A 44 -8.81 24.98 16.19
C PRO A 44 -8.71 24.35 17.58
N TYR A 45 -7.59 24.55 18.26
CA TYR A 45 -7.31 24.00 19.58
C TYR A 45 -6.52 25.00 20.41
N LYS A 46 -6.69 24.92 21.74
CA LYS A 46 -5.79 25.56 22.69
C LYS A 46 -4.60 24.67 23.00
N VAL A 47 -3.52 25.33 23.39
CA VAL A 47 -2.27 24.72 23.78
C VAL A 47 -2.02 24.96 25.26
N TYR A 48 -1.52 23.93 25.94
CA TYR A 48 -1.18 23.96 27.35
C TYR A 48 0.22 23.40 27.59
N ASP A 49 0.91 23.97 28.57
CA ASP A 49 2.17 23.43 29.07
C ASP A 49 1.93 22.63 30.34
N ALA A 50 2.73 21.58 30.57
CA ALA A 50 2.65 20.74 31.75
C ALA A 50 4.02 20.64 32.43
N LEU A 51 4.09 21.06 33.70
CA LEU A 51 5.23 20.83 34.58
C LEU A 51 4.94 19.63 35.50
N ILE A 52 5.74 18.58 35.37
CA ILE A 52 5.64 17.37 36.19
C ILE A 52 6.81 17.38 37.17
N VAL A 53 6.48 17.53 38.45
CA VAL A 53 7.45 17.56 39.55
C VAL A 53 7.39 16.25 40.31
N SER A 54 8.56 15.64 40.55
CA SER A 54 8.67 14.43 41.38
C SER A 54 9.89 14.51 42.29
N ASN A 55 9.77 13.96 43.49
CA ASN A 55 10.90 13.83 44.41
C ASN A 55 11.83 12.67 44.03
N SER A 56 11.29 11.61 43.39
CA SER A 56 12.03 10.39 43.08
C SER A 56 12.47 10.29 41.61
N PHE A 57 11.79 11.03 40.73
CA PHE A 57 12.01 10.98 39.28
C PHE A 57 12.34 12.36 38.74
N GLN A 58 13.09 12.42 37.64
CA GLN A 58 13.46 13.65 36.97
C GLN A 58 12.21 14.46 36.62
N ASN A 59 12.26 15.75 36.88
CA ASN A 59 11.17 16.67 36.55
C ASN A 59 11.09 16.79 35.02
N LYS A 60 9.86 16.92 34.50
CA LYS A 60 9.59 17.06 33.06
C LYS A 60 8.83 18.35 32.81
N TYR A 61 9.18 19.08 31.77
CA TYR A 61 8.41 20.22 31.30
C TYR A 61 7.99 19.98 29.85
N ILE A 62 6.69 19.89 29.62
CA ILE A 62 6.12 19.57 28.31
C ILE A 62 5.47 20.83 27.80
N LYS A 63 6.00 21.37 26.71
CA LYS A 63 5.46 22.56 26.06
C LYS A 63 4.56 22.15 24.92
N GLY A 64 3.46 22.87 24.72
CA GLY A 64 2.77 22.79 23.44
C GLY A 64 1.63 21.76 23.35
N ILE A 65 1.13 21.20 24.46
CA ILE A 65 0.13 20.11 24.43
C ILE A 65 -1.19 20.62 23.83
N PRO A 66 -1.62 20.13 22.66
CA PRO A 66 -2.88 20.51 22.03
C PRO A 66 -4.06 19.82 22.72
N ILE A 67 -5.13 20.58 22.95
CA ILE A 67 -6.41 20.10 23.51
C ILE A 67 -7.54 20.42 22.53
N PHE A 68 -8.21 19.40 22.02
CA PHE A 68 -9.36 19.52 21.12
C PHE A 68 -10.68 19.31 21.86
N SER A 69 -11.75 19.94 21.38
CA SER A 69 -13.07 19.80 21.99
C SER A 69 -13.61 18.37 21.79
N GLY A 70 -14.12 17.77 22.86
CA GLY A 70 -14.73 16.44 22.83
C GLY A 70 -13.76 15.26 22.68
N VAL A 71 -12.44 15.50 22.73
CA VAL A 71 -11.39 14.49 22.51
C VAL A 71 -10.45 14.44 23.71
N THR A 72 -10.03 13.24 24.13
CA THR A 72 -9.03 13.10 25.19
C THR A 72 -7.62 13.17 24.62
N SER A 73 -6.85 14.18 25.04
CA SER A 73 -5.41 14.26 24.78
C SER A 73 -4.63 13.43 25.81
N ILE A 74 -3.82 12.49 25.32
CA ILE A 74 -3.03 11.54 26.14
C ILE A 74 -1.55 11.85 25.97
N GLN A 75 -0.96 12.49 26.97
CA GLN A 75 0.48 12.73 27.02
C GLN A 75 1.19 11.57 27.73
N LYS A 76 1.94 10.76 26.99
CA LYS A 76 2.83 9.74 27.59
C LYS A 76 4.08 10.43 28.13
N VAL A 77 4.51 10.04 29.33
CA VAL A 77 5.69 10.61 29.98
C VAL A 77 6.52 9.50 30.59
N GLN A 78 7.71 9.27 30.03
CA GLN A 78 8.66 8.32 30.60
C GLN A 78 9.39 8.98 31.77
N MET A 79 9.15 8.48 32.97
CA MET A 79 9.76 8.98 34.20
C MET A 79 11.10 8.27 34.46
N THR A 80 12.19 9.04 34.45
CA THR A 80 13.55 8.56 34.72
C THR A 80 13.90 8.80 36.19
N PRO A 81 14.46 7.82 36.94
CA PRO A 81 14.85 8.03 38.33
C PRO A 81 15.89 9.16 38.48
N LYS A 82 15.81 9.97 39.54
CA LYS A 82 16.82 11.01 39.80
C LYS A 82 18.15 10.36 40.18
N LEU A 83 19.21 10.72 39.46
CA LEU A 83 20.59 10.42 39.85
C LEU A 83 21.13 11.52 40.78
N ARG A 84 21.93 11.16 41.80
CA ARG A 84 22.53 12.13 42.72
C ARG A 84 23.30 13.20 41.93
N GLY A 85 22.96 14.47 42.14
CA GLY A 85 23.62 15.63 41.51
C GLY A 85 23.03 16.10 40.18
N ARG A 86 22.03 15.40 39.60
CA ARG A 86 21.30 15.87 38.40
C ARG A 86 19.90 16.36 38.75
N ASN A 87 19.71 17.68 38.71
CA ASN A 87 18.41 18.35 38.89
C ASN A 87 17.89 18.99 37.59
N ALA A 88 18.43 18.62 36.43
CA ALA A 88 17.98 19.17 35.15
C ALA A 88 16.55 18.75 34.83
N ILE A 89 15.70 19.72 34.50
CA ILE A 89 14.35 19.47 33.96
C ILE A 89 14.53 19.03 32.50
N GLU A 90 13.96 17.90 32.13
CA GLU A 90 13.92 17.49 30.74
C GLU A 90 12.71 18.13 30.05
N ILE A 91 12.96 18.77 28.91
CA ILE A 91 11.96 19.52 28.16
C ILE A 91 11.51 18.69 26.95
N ILE A 92 10.20 18.57 26.78
CA ILE A 92 9.57 17.99 25.59
C ILE A 92 8.82 19.13 24.90
N GLU A 93 9.15 19.42 23.64
CA GLU A 93 8.48 20.47 22.88
C GLU A 93 7.57 19.83 21.82
N ILE A 94 6.29 20.18 21.87
CA ILE A 94 5.28 19.71 20.93
C ILE A 94 4.99 20.84 19.94
N PRO A 95 5.45 20.73 18.69
CA PRO A 95 5.15 21.71 17.66
C PRO A 95 3.67 21.60 17.26
N PRO A 96 3.15 22.60 16.52
CA PRO A 96 1.79 22.56 15.98
C PRO A 96 1.54 21.33 15.09
N ASN A 97 0.26 21.00 14.91
CA ASN A 97 -0.20 20.05 13.89
C ASN A 97 0.07 20.59 12.47
N ALA A 98 0.40 19.70 11.52
CA ALA A 98 0.79 20.06 10.15
C ALA A 98 -0.28 20.79 9.34
N LEU A 99 -1.56 20.70 9.74
CA LEU A 99 -2.65 21.42 9.08
C LEU A 99 -2.72 22.91 9.46
N VAL A 100 -1.97 23.35 10.48
CA VAL A 100 -1.87 24.76 10.87
C VAL A 100 -0.76 25.42 10.08
N SER A 101 -1.05 26.56 9.44
CA SER A 101 -0.01 27.32 8.74
C SER A 101 0.89 28.06 9.74
N GLU A 102 2.09 27.54 9.98
CA GLU A 102 3.18 28.36 10.49
C GLU A 102 4.19 28.57 9.36
N LYS A 103 4.49 29.83 9.07
CA LYS A 103 5.34 30.32 7.97
C LYS A 103 6.78 29.75 7.96
N SER A 104 7.15 28.90 8.91
CA SER A 104 8.50 28.37 9.11
C SER A 104 8.80 27.07 8.33
N GLN A 105 7.83 26.45 7.66
CA GLN A 105 8.04 25.15 6.98
C GLN A 105 8.03 25.23 5.44
N ILE A 106 7.95 26.43 4.86
CA ILE A 106 7.85 26.62 3.40
C ILE A 106 9.24 26.73 2.73
N GLU A 107 10.30 27.09 3.47
CA GLU A 107 11.62 27.33 2.88
C GLU A 107 12.37 26.06 2.42
N GLU A 108 12.01 24.86 2.88
CA GLU A 108 12.73 23.62 2.48
C GLU A 108 12.19 22.95 1.21
N LYS A 109 11.04 23.36 0.66
CA LYS A 109 10.44 22.63 -0.49
C LYS A 109 11.06 22.96 -1.86
N GLU A 110 11.63 24.14 -2.05
CA GLU A 110 12.14 24.55 -3.38
C GLU A 110 13.56 24.03 -3.69
N GLU A 111 14.37 23.66 -2.69
CA GLU A 111 15.72 23.14 -2.94
C GLU A 111 15.76 21.63 -3.22
N VAL A 112 14.79 20.85 -2.75
CA VAL A 112 14.85 19.37 -2.78
C VAL A 112 14.61 18.79 -4.18
N GLU A 113 13.89 19.48 -5.06
CA GLU A 113 13.61 18.99 -6.43
C GLU A 113 14.87 18.94 -7.31
N LYS A 114 15.92 19.71 -6.96
CA LYS A 114 17.24 19.64 -7.64
C LYS A 114 18.17 18.55 -7.10
N VAL A 115 17.93 18.03 -5.89
CA VAL A 115 18.86 17.10 -5.20
C VAL A 115 18.63 15.64 -5.58
N PHE A 116 17.51 15.29 -6.22
CA PHE A 116 17.19 13.91 -6.63
C PHE A 116 18.21 13.26 -7.59
N LEU A 117 19.13 14.02 -8.20
CA LEU A 117 20.07 13.51 -9.19
C LEU A 117 21.55 13.53 -8.76
N GLU A 118 21.94 14.22 -7.69
CA GLU A 118 23.37 14.49 -7.41
C GLU A 118 23.94 13.80 -6.15
N ASP A 119 23.14 13.48 -5.13
CA ASP A 119 23.67 12.99 -3.83
C ASP A 119 23.90 11.47 -3.72
N ASP A 120 23.85 10.72 -4.83
CA ASP A 120 24.06 9.25 -4.85
C ASP A 120 25.56 8.84 -4.94
N ILE A 121 26.48 9.75 -4.62
CA ILE A 121 27.93 9.53 -4.68
C ILE A 121 28.51 9.57 -3.25
N GLU A 122 28.94 8.39 -2.77
CA GLU A 122 29.59 8.11 -1.47
C GLU A 122 28.71 7.69 -0.28
N LEU A 123 27.87 6.66 -0.46
CA LEU A 123 27.46 5.81 0.65
C LEU A 123 28.22 4.47 0.63
N GLN A 124 29.15 4.31 1.56
CA GLN A 124 29.88 3.07 1.79
C GLN A 124 28.94 1.93 2.23
N GLY A 125 28.47 1.16 1.24
CA GLY A 125 28.34 -0.27 1.34
C GLY A 125 27.28 -0.82 2.30
N LYS A 126 26.00 -0.65 1.96
CA LYS A 126 24.90 -1.60 2.23
C LYS A 126 23.78 -1.26 1.26
N GLY A 127 23.36 -2.25 0.48
CA GLY A 127 22.45 -2.04 -0.63
C GLY A 127 20.97 -2.30 -0.27
N PRO A 128 20.08 -2.20 -1.28
CA PRO A 128 18.62 -2.38 -1.16
C PRO A 128 17.94 -3.70 -0.94
N LYS A 129 16.69 -3.70 -0.57
CA LYS A 129 16.18 -4.74 0.30
C LYS A 129 14.68 -4.89 0.04
N ILE A 130 14.16 -6.08 -0.23
CA ILE A 130 12.71 -6.26 -0.51
C ILE A 130 12.21 -7.48 0.24
N LEU A 131 11.18 -7.29 1.06
CA LEU A 131 10.56 -8.38 1.80
C LEU A 131 9.76 -9.29 0.88
N ARG A 132 9.75 -10.59 1.18
CA ARG A 132 8.99 -11.59 0.40
C ARG A 132 7.48 -11.44 0.56
N GLU A 133 7.07 -10.98 1.73
CA GLU A 133 5.68 -10.75 2.11
C GLU A 133 5.60 -9.42 2.86
N VAL A 134 4.40 -8.83 2.86
CA VAL A 134 4.11 -7.64 3.67
C VAL A 134 3.89 -8.08 5.10
N VAL A 135 4.59 -7.42 6.02
CA VAL A 135 4.61 -7.79 7.45
C VAL A 135 4.44 -6.53 8.29
N ILE A 136 3.72 -6.65 9.40
CA ILE A 136 3.63 -5.58 10.39
C ILE A 136 4.84 -5.69 11.32
N PRO A 137 5.73 -4.68 11.37
CA PRO A 137 6.86 -4.71 12.28
C PRO A 137 6.41 -4.51 13.73
N GLU A 138 7.12 -5.11 14.67
CA GLU A 138 6.95 -4.80 16.09
C GLU A 138 7.41 -3.38 16.42
N TYR A 139 8.55 -2.98 15.85
CA TYR A 139 9.17 -1.68 16.05
C TYR A 139 9.54 -1.02 14.73
N ILE A 140 9.51 0.31 14.70
CA ILE A 140 9.98 1.13 13.59
C ILE A 140 11.02 2.12 14.10
N THR A 141 12.12 2.27 13.38
CA THR A 141 13.19 3.22 13.68
C THR A 141 13.02 4.46 12.82
N VAL A 142 12.70 5.59 13.46
CA VAL A 142 12.50 6.89 12.82
C VAL A 142 13.77 7.72 12.93
N HIS A 143 14.27 8.23 11.82
CA HIS A 143 15.35 9.22 11.79
C HIS A 143 14.77 10.64 11.92
N LEU A 144 15.25 11.40 12.89
CA LEU A 144 14.70 12.73 13.22
C LEU A 144 15.29 13.87 12.36
N GLY A 145 15.34 13.67 11.04
CA GLY A 145 15.80 14.66 10.06
C GLY A 145 15.70 14.16 8.62
N SER A 146 16.30 14.89 7.67
CA SER A 146 16.46 14.39 6.30
C SER A 146 17.40 13.18 6.26
N PRO A 147 17.35 12.32 5.22
CA PRO A 147 18.06 11.04 5.22
C PRO A 147 19.57 11.14 5.50
N SER A 148 20.22 12.17 4.96
CA SER A 148 21.67 12.42 5.11
C SER A 148 22.03 13.30 6.32
N SER A 149 21.03 13.79 7.07
CA SER A 149 21.29 14.70 8.19
C SER A 149 21.89 13.98 9.40
N TYR A 150 22.67 14.71 10.19
CA TYR A 150 23.14 14.21 11.48
C TYR A 150 22.03 14.38 12.53
N ALA A 151 21.09 13.44 12.55
CA ALA A 151 19.99 13.42 13.50
C ALA A 151 19.87 12.09 14.24
N GLN A 152 19.16 12.12 15.37
CA GLN A 152 18.95 10.95 16.21
C GLN A 152 17.99 9.95 15.54
N ASN A 153 18.31 8.66 15.65
CA ASN A 153 17.36 7.58 15.39
C ASN A 153 16.58 7.24 16.67
N VAL A 154 15.25 7.17 16.56
CA VAL A 154 14.36 6.80 17.65
C VAL A 154 13.54 5.56 17.24
N THR A 155 13.67 4.49 18.02
CA THR A 155 12.90 3.26 17.80
C THR A 155 11.66 3.25 18.70
N VAL A 156 10.49 3.11 18.09
CA VAL A 156 9.19 3.07 18.78
C VAL A 156 8.37 1.87 18.29
N LYS A 157 7.33 1.48 19.04
CA LYS A 157 6.38 0.48 18.55
C LYS A 157 5.70 1.00 17.29
N TYR A 158 5.47 0.12 16.31
CA TYR A 158 4.82 0.49 15.05
C TYR A 158 3.47 1.20 15.24
N THR A 159 2.63 0.68 16.14
CA THR A 159 1.33 1.30 16.45
C THR A 159 1.47 2.65 17.15
N ASP A 160 2.50 2.84 17.98
CA ASP A 160 2.80 4.14 18.60
C ASP A 160 3.27 5.16 17.56
N TYR A 161 4.03 4.72 16.55
CA TYR A 161 4.42 5.55 15.41
C TYR A 161 3.19 6.02 14.61
N LEU A 162 2.28 5.11 14.23
CA LEU A 162 1.07 5.48 13.49
C LEU A 162 0.20 6.47 14.26
N LYS A 163 -0.02 6.24 15.57
CA LYS A 163 -0.78 7.16 16.43
C LYS A 163 -0.13 8.54 16.50
N ASN A 164 1.20 8.60 16.56
CA ASN A 164 1.95 9.84 16.59
C ASN A 164 1.82 10.62 15.27
N VAL A 165 2.03 9.95 14.13
CA VAL A 165 1.90 10.53 12.79
C VAL A 165 0.48 11.05 12.56
N ALA A 166 -0.54 10.22 12.80
CA ALA A 166 -1.93 10.64 12.66
C ALA A 166 -2.25 11.85 13.55
N SER A 167 -1.81 11.84 14.82
CA SER A 167 -1.99 12.98 15.74
C SER A 167 -1.22 14.25 15.32
N SER A 168 -0.23 14.10 14.44
CA SER A 168 0.60 15.19 13.93
C SER A 168 0.05 15.79 12.63
N GLU A 169 -0.66 15.00 11.84
CA GLU A 169 -1.03 15.35 10.46
C GLU A 169 -2.52 15.53 10.20
N ILE A 170 -3.40 15.01 11.07
CA ILE A 170 -4.85 15.18 10.95
C ILE A 170 -5.46 15.63 12.28
N TYR A 171 -6.68 16.15 12.23
CA TYR A 171 -7.39 16.52 13.46
C TYR A 171 -8.18 15.34 14.04
N PRO A 172 -8.10 15.12 15.36
CA PRO A 172 -8.76 14.00 16.03
C PRO A 172 -10.28 14.16 16.17
N THR A 173 -10.80 15.33 15.80
CA THR A 173 -12.23 15.69 15.81
C THR A 173 -12.95 15.36 14.51
N TRP A 174 -12.21 14.97 13.46
CA TRP A 174 -12.79 14.62 12.17
C TRP A 174 -13.70 13.39 12.24
N PRO A 175 -14.64 13.22 11.29
CA PRO A 175 -15.46 12.01 11.20
C PRO A 175 -14.60 10.74 11.17
N LYS A 176 -15.09 9.64 11.78
CA LYS A 176 -14.36 8.37 11.87
C LYS A 176 -13.85 7.90 10.50
N GLU A 177 -14.67 7.96 9.46
CA GLU A 177 -14.29 7.53 8.10
C GLU A 177 -13.20 8.40 7.46
N ALA A 178 -13.16 9.70 7.79
CA ALA A 178 -12.09 10.59 7.37
C ALA A 178 -10.78 10.26 8.11
N ILE A 179 -10.84 10.02 9.42
CA ILE A 179 -9.68 9.58 10.21
C ILE A 179 -9.16 8.23 9.68
N ALA A 180 -10.04 7.26 9.45
CA ALA A 180 -9.69 5.93 8.98
C ALA A 180 -9.06 5.94 7.58
N SER A 181 -9.62 6.68 6.62
CA SER A 181 -9.04 6.78 5.26
C SER A 181 -7.63 7.39 5.27
N ASN A 182 -7.37 8.41 6.08
CA ASN A 182 -6.02 8.96 6.26
C ASN A 182 -5.06 7.95 6.91
N ILE A 183 -5.50 7.24 7.95
CA ILE A 183 -4.68 6.24 8.64
C ILE A 183 -4.38 5.05 7.72
N TYR A 184 -5.32 4.60 6.88
CA TYR A 184 -5.05 3.57 5.88
C TYR A 184 -3.97 4.00 4.88
N ALA A 185 -3.99 5.26 4.43
CA ALA A 185 -2.94 5.80 3.58
C ALA A 185 -1.57 5.81 4.30
N GLN A 186 -1.54 6.27 5.55
CA GLN A 186 -0.33 6.25 6.40
C GLN A 186 0.21 4.84 6.64
N ILE A 187 -0.65 3.87 6.94
CA ILE A 187 -0.28 2.45 7.10
C ILE A 187 0.32 1.94 5.79
N SER A 188 -0.39 2.11 4.69
CA SER A 188 0.03 1.62 3.38
C SER A 188 1.37 2.23 2.94
N PHE A 189 1.55 3.54 3.11
CA PHE A 189 2.81 4.23 2.85
C PHE A 189 3.95 3.66 3.71
N THR A 190 3.72 3.54 5.02
CA THR A 190 4.76 3.06 5.95
C THR A 190 5.15 1.62 5.64
N LEU A 191 4.16 0.75 5.40
CA LEU A 191 4.42 -0.63 5.03
C LEU A 191 5.07 -0.74 3.65
N ASN A 192 4.81 0.17 2.71
CA ASN A 192 5.56 0.22 1.45
C ASN A 192 7.04 0.55 1.71
N ARG A 193 7.34 1.53 2.58
CA ARG A 193 8.73 1.84 3.00
C ARG A 193 9.42 0.64 3.62
N ILE A 194 8.72 -0.12 4.46
CA ILE A 194 9.24 -1.34 5.10
C ILE A 194 9.38 -2.47 4.09
N TYR A 195 8.38 -2.70 3.24
CA TYR A 195 8.35 -3.77 2.24
C TYR A 195 9.48 -3.61 1.21
N THR A 196 9.70 -2.38 0.76
CA THR A 196 10.82 -2.00 -0.13
C THR A 196 12.12 -1.72 0.64
N GLU A 197 12.08 -1.90 1.97
CA GLU A 197 13.09 -1.57 2.98
C GLU A 197 13.81 -0.23 2.70
N TRP A 198 13.12 0.75 2.10
CA TRP A 198 13.64 1.88 1.31
C TRP A 198 14.93 2.51 1.84
N TYR A 199 15.03 2.79 3.14
CA TYR A 199 16.20 3.41 3.77
C TYR A 199 17.28 2.40 4.16
N ARG A 200 16.93 1.31 4.84
CA ARG A 200 17.84 0.17 5.10
C ARG A 200 18.55 -0.28 3.84
N SER A 201 17.79 -0.15 2.77
CA SER A 201 18.20 -0.41 1.44
C SER A 201 19.33 0.52 0.96
N ARG A 202 19.31 1.79 1.30
CA ARG A 202 20.34 2.74 0.86
C ARG A 202 21.53 2.82 1.82
N GLY A 203 21.63 1.85 2.73
CA GLY A 203 22.72 1.75 3.70
C GLY A 203 22.44 2.45 5.02
N TYR A 204 21.27 3.06 5.17
CA TYR A 204 20.84 3.64 6.43
C TYR A 204 20.50 2.57 7.48
N ASP A 205 20.55 2.94 8.75
CA ASP A 205 20.22 2.10 9.88
C ASP A 205 18.85 2.43 10.51
N PHE A 206 18.00 3.13 9.77
CA PHE A 206 16.62 3.47 10.11
C PHE A 206 15.64 3.03 9.02
N ASP A 207 14.35 3.08 9.34
CA ASP A 207 13.26 2.55 8.50
C ASP A 207 12.47 3.64 7.81
N ILE A 208 12.41 4.84 8.41
CA ILE A 208 11.67 6.00 7.90
C ILE A 208 12.24 7.30 8.48
N THR A 209 12.05 8.44 7.81
CA THR A 209 12.40 9.76 8.37
C THR A 209 11.17 10.44 8.98
N ASN A 210 11.37 11.54 9.73
CA ASN A 210 10.30 12.44 10.13
C ASN A 210 10.22 13.73 9.28
N SER A 211 11.01 13.81 8.20
CA SER A 211 11.02 14.95 7.29
C SER A 211 9.87 14.81 6.29
N THR A 212 8.96 15.77 6.28
CA THR A 212 7.76 15.77 5.41
C THR A 212 8.07 15.94 3.93
N ALA A 213 9.31 16.26 3.57
CA ALA A 213 9.78 16.22 2.19
C ALA A 213 9.93 14.78 1.67
N TYR A 214 10.14 13.81 2.56
CA TYR A 214 10.41 12.42 2.20
C TYR A 214 9.34 11.45 2.74
N ASP A 215 8.89 11.64 3.97
CA ASP A 215 7.99 10.72 4.68
C ASP A 215 6.95 11.49 5.53
N HIS A 216 6.54 10.92 6.66
CA HIS A 216 5.50 11.46 7.52
C HIS A 216 6.04 12.43 8.58
N TYR A 217 5.18 13.32 9.04
CA TYR A 217 5.44 14.22 10.16
C TYR A 217 5.34 13.46 11.49
N PHE A 218 6.48 12.97 11.96
CA PHE A 218 6.62 12.35 13.29
C PHE A 218 7.28 13.30 14.29
N VAL A 219 6.74 13.37 15.51
CA VAL A 219 7.29 14.20 16.59
C VAL A 219 7.58 13.35 17.82
N ASN A 220 8.87 13.20 18.14
CA ASN A 220 9.30 12.47 19.32
C ASN A 220 8.75 13.11 20.61
N GLY A 221 7.99 12.33 21.40
CA GLY A 221 7.42 12.78 22.67
C GLY A 221 6.06 13.50 22.59
N ARG A 222 5.48 13.67 21.39
CA ARG A 222 4.13 14.24 21.22
C ARG A 222 3.05 13.39 21.92
N ASN A 223 1.99 14.06 22.36
CA ASN A 223 0.74 13.44 22.81
C ASN A 223 0.02 12.69 21.67
N ILE A 224 -0.92 11.83 22.04
CA ILE A 224 -1.84 11.17 21.10
C ILE A 224 -3.28 11.46 21.51
N PHE A 225 -4.22 11.16 20.63
CA PHE A 225 -5.65 11.34 20.90
C PHE A 225 -6.37 10.00 20.98
N ASP A 226 -7.38 9.89 21.83
CA ASP A 226 -8.17 8.67 22.02
C ASP A 226 -8.89 8.24 20.74
N THR A 227 -9.55 9.15 20.04
CA THR A 227 -10.25 8.88 18.77
C THR A 227 -9.32 8.33 17.69
N ILE A 228 -8.12 8.92 17.55
CA ILE A 228 -7.08 8.41 16.64
C ILE A 228 -6.56 7.04 17.12
N SER A 229 -6.34 6.90 18.43
CA SER A 229 -5.81 5.65 18.99
C SER A 229 -6.76 4.47 18.75
N GLU A 230 -8.06 4.70 18.91
CA GLU A 230 -9.12 3.72 18.66
C GLU A 230 -9.09 3.24 17.19
N VAL A 231 -9.03 4.18 16.23
CA VAL A 231 -8.98 3.82 14.82
C VAL A 231 -7.69 3.07 14.48
N VAL A 232 -6.51 3.54 14.95
CA VAL A 232 -5.25 2.82 14.70
C VAL A 232 -5.30 1.39 15.27
N ASP A 233 -5.79 1.22 16.51
CA ASP A 233 -5.85 -0.09 17.14
C ASP A 233 -6.80 -1.06 16.43
N GLU A 234 -7.79 -0.54 15.69
CA GLU A 234 -8.74 -1.32 14.88
C GLU A 234 -8.11 -1.80 13.56
N ILE A 235 -7.32 -0.97 12.87
CA ILE A 235 -6.95 -1.21 11.46
C ILE A 235 -5.44 -1.36 11.17
N PHE A 236 -4.56 -1.30 12.18
CA PHE A 236 -3.09 -1.26 11.96
C PHE A 236 -2.51 -2.45 11.17
N ASN A 237 -3.21 -3.57 11.09
CA ASN A 237 -2.80 -4.76 10.35
C ASN A 237 -3.35 -4.82 8.91
N GLU A 238 -4.11 -3.81 8.50
CA GLU A 238 -4.74 -3.71 7.18
C GLU A 238 -4.11 -2.58 6.37
N TYR A 239 -3.91 -2.85 5.07
CA TYR A 239 -3.28 -1.90 4.15
C TYR A 239 -3.93 -1.96 2.77
N ILE A 240 -3.70 -0.91 1.98
CA ILE A 240 -4.24 -0.81 0.62
C ILE A 240 -3.23 -1.40 -0.36
N SER A 241 -3.71 -2.22 -1.28
CA SER A 241 -2.91 -2.79 -2.38
C SER A 241 -3.70 -2.72 -3.67
N LYS A 242 -3.03 -2.68 -4.83
CA LYS A 242 -3.73 -2.97 -6.10
C LYS A 242 -4.02 -4.47 -6.19
N HIS A 243 -5.17 -4.86 -6.75
CA HIS A 243 -5.65 -6.26 -6.76
C HIS A 243 -4.62 -7.28 -7.28
N GLU A 244 -3.76 -6.90 -8.22
CA GLU A 244 -2.79 -7.81 -8.84
C GLU A 244 -1.41 -7.79 -8.18
N PHE A 245 -1.14 -6.79 -7.34
CA PHE A 245 0.20 -6.47 -6.85
C PHE A 245 0.37 -6.91 -5.41
N LYS A 246 1.54 -7.40 -5.00
CA LYS A 246 1.79 -7.88 -3.63
C LYS A 246 2.05 -6.76 -2.63
N GLU A 247 2.73 -5.70 -3.08
CA GLU A 247 3.20 -4.61 -2.25
C GLU A 247 2.06 -3.72 -1.74
N PRO A 248 2.24 -3.09 -0.56
CA PRO A 248 1.38 -2.00 -0.15
C PRO A 248 1.51 -0.85 -1.15
N LEU A 249 0.40 -0.19 -1.45
CA LEU A 249 0.43 1.03 -2.25
C LEU A 249 1.26 2.07 -1.50
N LEU A 250 2.21 2.73 -2.18
CA LEU A 250 2.79 3.97 -1.65
C LEU A 250 1.73 5.07 -1.74
N ALA A 251 0.79 5.02 -0.80
CA ALA A 251 -0.40 5.86 -0.75
C ALA A 251 0.01 7.28 -0.35
N GLN A 252 0.52 8.04 -1.32
CA GLN A 252 0.86 9.45 -1.13
C GLN A 252 -0.39 10.25 -0.78
N TYR A 253 -0.23 11.29 0.01
CA TYR A 253 -1.30 12.19 0.39
C TYR A 253 -0.76 13.58 0.66
N CYS A 254 -1.65 14.56 0.67
CA CYS A 254 -1.33 15.95 0.94
C CYS A 254 -2.51 16.63 1.61
N ASN A 255 -2.25 17.78 2.23
CA ASN A 255 -3.24 18.60 2.92
C ASN A 255 -4.53 18.78 2.10
N GLY A 256 -4.42 19.07 0.80
CA GLY A 256 -5.55 19.07 -0.13
C GLY A 256 -6.34 20.38 -0.19
N THR A 257 -6.03 21.38 0.64
CA THR A 257 -6.57 22.75 0.54
C THR A 257 -5.47 23.78 0.25
N THR A 258 -4.30 23.62 0.88
CA THR A 258 -3.13 24.47 0.61
C THR A 258 -2.19 23.89 -0.43
N VAL A 259 -2.20 22.57 -0.62
CA VAL A 259 -1.37 21.83 -1.58
C VAL A 259 -2.22 20.74 -2.22
N THR A 260 -2.15 20.61 -3.54
CA THR A 260 -2.77 19.51 -4.29
C THR A 260 -1.71 18.49 -4.72
N CYS A 261 -2.09 17.22 -4.79
CA CYS A 261 -1.23 16.12 -5.19
C CYS A 261 -2.06 15.05 -5.89
N ALA A 262 -1.40 14.09 -6.54
CA ALA A 262 -2.06 12.96 -7.21
C ALA A 262 -2.69 11.95 -6.22
N GLY A 263 -2.33 12.04 -4.93
CA GLY A 263 -2.80 11.15 -3.88
C GLY A 263 -4.03 11.68 -3.12
N LEU A 264 -4.26 11.13 -1.93
CA LEU A 264 -5.38 11.50 -1.05
C LEU A 264 -5.28 12.98 -0.63
N SER A 265 -6.39 13.70 -0.76
CA SER A 265 -6.57 15.01 -0.12
C SER A 265 -7.07 14.80 1.31
N GLN A 266 -6.26 15.16 2.31
CA GLN A 266 -6.60 14.97 3.72
C GLN A 266 -7.91 15.69 4.07
N TRP A 267 -8.04 16.97 3.71
CA TRP A 267 -9.30 17.71 3.90
C TRP A 267 -10.45 17.20 3.03
N GLY A 268 -10.17 16.72 1.82
CA GLY A 268 -11.19 16.14 0.96
C GLY A 268 -11.85 14.89 1.56
N THR A 269 -11.13 14.14 2.41
CA THR A 269 -11.71 13.01 3.16
C THR A 269 -12.85 13.44 4.09
N VAL A 270 -12.76 14.63 4.70
CA VAL A 270 -13.80 15.17 5.59
C VAL A 270 -15.09 15.41 4.81
N THR A 271 -14.97 16.02 3.62
CA THR A 271 -16.10 16.26 2.72
C THR A 271 -16.80 14.96 2.33
N TYR A 272 -16.06 13.93 1.91
CA TYR A 272 -16.67 12.66 1.55
C TYR A 272 -17.29 11.94 2.75
N ALA A 273 -16.62 11.93 3.90
CA ALA A 273 -17.16 11.31 5.10
C ALA A 273 -18.47 11.98 5.56
N ASN A 274 -18.55 13.32 5.50
CA ASN A 274 -19.78 14.06 5.81
C ASN A 274 -20.91 13.77 4.81
N ASN A 275 -20.57 13.38 3.58
CA ASN A 275 -21.53 12.91 2.58
C ASN A 275 -21.91 11.42 2.73
N GLY A 276 -21.46 10.76 3.81
CA GLY A 276 -21.83 9.38 4.14
C GLY A 276 -20.99 8.30 3.46
N TYR A 277 -19.86 8.65 2.84
CA TYR A 277 -18.95 7.67 2.26
C TYR A 277 -18.15 6.96 3.35
N SER A 278 -17.98 5.64 3.20
CA SER A 278 -17.07 4.84 4.02
C SER A 278 -15.60 5.11 3.70
N ALA A 279 -14.69 4.79 4.61
CA ALA A 279 -13.26 4.97 4.41
C ALA A 279 -12.74 4.29 3.12
N PHE A 280 -13.25 3.10 2.78
CA PHE A 280 -12.85 2.41 1.54
C PHE A 280 -13.33 3.15 0.28
N GLU A 281 -14.60 3.58 0.25
CA GLU A 281 -15.13 4.33 -0.89
C GLU A 281 -14.38 5.66 -1.06
N ILE A 282 -13.99 6.33 0.03
CA ILE A 282 -13.12 7.52 0.00
C ILE A 282 -11.79 7.17 -0.67
N LEU A 283 -11.12 6.10 -0.24
CA LEU A 283 -9.85 5.67 -0.80
C LEU A 283 -9.95 5.33 -2.30
N GLU A 284 -11.05 4.71 -2.75
CA GLU A 284 -11.29 4.43 -4.17
C GLU A 284 -11.41 5.69 -5.02
N LYS A 285 -11.94 6.79 -4.46
CA LYS A 285 -12.00 8.09 -5.17
C LYS A 285 -10.62 8.66 -5.46
N TYR A 286 -9.65 8.44 -4.58
CA TYR A 286 -8.31 9.02 -4.71
C TYR A 286 -7.30 8.09 -5.37
N TYR A 287 -7.38 6.78 -5.09
CA TYR A 287 -6.40 5.79 -5.56
C TYR A 287 -6.95 4.87 -6.66
N GLY A 288 -8.21 5.06 -7.06
CA GLY A 288 -8.90 4.29 -8.09
C GLY A 288 -9.60 3.03 -7.56
N TYR A 289 -10.55 2.51 -8.34
CA TYR A 289 -11.36 1.34 -7.99
C TYR A 289 -10.63 -0.01 -8.15
N ASN A 290 -9.32 0.01 -8.44
CA ASN A 290 -8.50 -1.20 -8.55
C ASN A 290 -7.71 -1.51 -7.27
N ILE A 291 -8.02 -0.82 -6.18
CA ILE A 291 -7.45 -1.08 -4.87
C ILE A 291 -8.29 -2.10 -4.10
N GLU A 292 -7.66 -2.78 -3.15
CA GLU A 292 -8.31 -3.65 -2.18
C GLU A 292 -7.64 -3.52 -0.81
N PHE A 293 -8.36 -3.88 0.24
CA PHE A 293 -7.76 -4.07 1.56
C PHE A 293 -7.10 -5.44 1.64
N ARG A 294 -5.91 -5.46 2.21
CA ARG A 294 -5.18 -6.67 2.54
C ARG A 294 -4.69 -6.64 3.96
N ASN A 295 -4.57 -7.84 4.52
CA ASN A 295 -4.02 -8.05 5.85
C ASN A 295 -2.56 -8.48 5.75
N ALA A 296 -1.73 -7.94 6.64
CA ALA A 296 -0.36 -8.35 6.87
C ALA A 296 -0.23 -9.10 8.20
N ASP A 297 0.67 -10.08 8.23
CA ASP A 297 0.94 -10.84 9.45
C ASP A 297 1.90 -10.06 10.37
N TYR A 298 1.68 -10.19 11.67
CA TYR A 298 2.52 -9.56 12.69
C TYR A 298 3.77 -10.40 12.97
N ILE A 299 4.94 -9.76 12.99
CA ILE A 299 6.22 -10.41 13.24
C ILE A 299 6.94 -9.77 14.45
N GLN A 300 7.49 -10.61 15.33
CA GLN A 300 8.36 -10.18 16.43
C GLN A 300 9.82 -10.08 15.97
N GLY A 301 10.49 -8.97 16.29
CA GLY A 301 11.93 -8.76 16.05
C GLY A 301 12.32 -8.07 14.73
N ASN A 302 13.61 -8.19 14.37
CA ASN A 302 14.22 -7.52 13.22
C ASN A 302 13.85 -8.19 11.89
N ILE A 303 13.32 -7.42 10.96
CA ILE A 303 12.89 -7.88 9.63
C ILE A 303 14.03 -7.59 8.63
N GLU A 304 14.62 -8.64 8.04
CA GLU A 304 15.61 -8.51 6.93
C GLU A 304 15.25 -9.43 5.76
N SER A 305 15.32 -8.91 4.51
CA SER A 305 15.12 -9.73 3.29
C SER A 305 16.26 -10.66 2.91
N TYR A 306 17.47 -10.45 3.44
CA TYR A 306 18.63 -11.29 3.10
C TYR A 306 18.57 -12.62 3.88
N PRO A 307 18.77 -13.78 3.23
CA PRO A 307 18.64 -15.09 3.87
C PRO A 307 19.73 -15.43 4.90
N GLY A 308 20.60 -14.48 5.26
CA GLY A 308 21.71 -14.68 6.21
C GLY A 308 22.89 -15.48 5.65
N LYS A 309 22.79 -16.03 4.43
CA LYS A 309 23.84 -16.80 3.76
C LYS A 309 24.01 -16.34 2.30
N ALA A 310 25.24 -16.31 1.81
CA ALA A 310 25.52 -15.97 0.41
C ALA A 310 25.09 -17.10 -0.53
N LEU A 311 24.50 -16.74 -1.68
CA LEU A 311 24.12 -17.69 -2.72
C LEU A 311 25.24 -17.83 -3.77
N LYS A 312 25.53 -19.06 -4.19
CA LYS A 312 26.58 -19.38 -5.15
C LYS A 312 26.18 -20.59 -6.01
N LEU A 313 27.02 -20.89 -7.01
CA LEU A 313 26.82 -22.03 -7.91
C LEU A 313 26.53 -23.33 -7.13
N GLY A 314 25.44 -23.99 -7.50
CA GLY A 314 24.97 -25.24 -6.87
C GLY A 314 23.98 -25.04 -5.72
N ASP A 315 23.79 -23.82 -5.20
CA ASP A 315 22.71 -23.55 -4.24
C ASP A 315 21.34 -23.63 -4.94
N SER A 316 20.30 -24.01 -4.20
CA SER A 316 18.93 -24.02 -4.70
C SER A 316 17.93 -23.55 -3.65
N GLY A 317 16.76 -23.10 -4.10
CA GLY A 317 15.66 -22.67 -3.23
C GLY A 317 15.02 -21.36 -3.67
N SER A 318 14.08 -20.88 -2.84
CA SER A 318 13.29 -19.68 -3.11
C SER A 318 14.13 -18.42 -3.21
N ASP A 319 15.23 -18.30 -2.44
CA ASP A 319 16.17 -17.18 -2.52
C ASP A 319 16.82 -17.03 -3.89
N VAL A 320 17.24 -18.15 -4.49
CA VAL A 320 17.83 -18.16 -5.82
C VAL A 320 16.78 -17.71 -6.85
N LYS A 321 15.54 -18.21 -6.71
CA LYS A 321 14.43 -17.87 -7.60
C LYS A 321 14.11 -16.36 -7.55
N VAL A 322 14.14 -15.75 -6.37
CA VAL A 322 13.96 -14.30 -6.20
C VAL A 322 15.00 -13.52 -7.02
N ILE A 323 16.28 -13.86 -6.89
CA ILE A 323 17.35 -13.15 -7.62
C ILE A 323 17.27 -13.37 -9.12
N GLN A 324 16.95 -14.59 -9.56
CA GLN A 324 16.73 -14.88 -10.98
C GLN A 324 15.61 -14.01 -11.58
N THR A 325 14.48 -13.89 -10.87
CA THR A 325 13.38 -13.00 -11.28
C THR A 325 13.81 -11.54 -11.33
N GLN A 326 14.44 -11.03 -10.27
CA GLN A 326 14.84 -9.63 -10.20
C GLN A 326 15.83 -9.28 -11.31
N LEU A 327 16.88 -10.10 -11.52
CA LEU A 327 17.87 -9.90 -12.59
C LEU A 327 17.24 -9.91 -13.98
N ASN A 328 16.30 -10.83 -14.26
CA ASN A 328 15.61 -10.86 -15.54
C ASN A 328 14.76 -9.61 -15.80
N ARG A 329 14.12 -9.04 -14.77
CA ARG A 329 13.40 -7.76 -14.92
C ARG A 329 14.36 -6.59 -15.11
N ILE A 330 15.42 -6.51 -14.30
CA ILE A 330 16.45 -5.47 -14.39
C ILE A 330 17.05 -5.44 -15.79
N ARG A 331 17.33 -6.62 -16.38
CA ARG A 331 17.85 -6.74 -17.74
C ARG A 331 17.05 -5.98 -18.79
N LYS A 332 15.73 -5.84 -18.65
CA LYS A 332 14.92 -5.05 -19.62
C LYS A 332 15.40 -3.60 -19.72
N ASN A 333 15.94 -3.05 -18.62
CA ASN A 333 16.56 -1.72 -18.56
C ASN A 333 18.09 -1.77 -18.70
N TYR A 334 18.72 -2.91 -18.41
CA TYR A 334 20.16 -3.15 -18.51
C TYR A 334 20.47 -4.39 -19.38
N PRO A 335 20.37 -4.29 -20.72
CA PRO A 335 20.39 -5.46 -21.62
C PRO A 335 21.71 -6.24 -21.64
N ALA A 336 22.79 -5.67 -21.12
CA ALA A 336 24.08 -6.34 -20.98
C ALA A 336 24.04 -7.52 -20.01
N ILE A 337 23.11 -7.52 -19.04
CA ILE A 337 22.90 -8.66 -18.13
C ILE A 337 22.36 -9.85 -18.95
N PRO A 338 23.03 -11.02 -18.97
CA PRO A 338 22.54 -12.19 -19.68
C PRO A 338 21.13 -12.64 -19.22
N GLN A 339 20.34 -13.15 -20.16
CA GLN A 339 19.03 -13.75 -19.84
C GLN A 339 19.21 -15.02 -19.02
N ILE A 340 18.43 -15.17 -17.95
CA ILE A 340 18.29 -16.42 -17.21
C ILE A 340 17.04 -17.12 -17.74
N ASN A 341 17.20 -18.12 -18.61
CA ASN A 341 16.06 -18.78 -19.27
C ASN A 341 15.21 -19.62 -18.31
N ASN A 342 15.82 -20.19 -17.27
CA ASN A 342 15.14 -21.03 -16.28
C ASN A 342 15.14 -20.36 -14.91
N VAL A 343 13.98 -19.84 -14.50
CA VAL A 343 13.74 -19.26 -13.16
C VAL A 343 13.20 -20.34 -12.22
N ASN A 344 13.99 -21.40 -12.03
CA ASN A 344 13.61 -22.59 -11.28
C ASN A 344 14.15 -22.61 -9.84
N GLY A 345 14.89 -21.57 -9.44
CA GLY A 345 15.52 -21.52 -8.13
C GLY A 345 16.77 -22.38 -8.00
N GLU A 346 17.40 -22.78 -9.10
CA GLU A 346 18.71 -23.44 -9.11
C GLU A 346 19.80 -22.46 -9.55
N PHE A 347 20.83 -22.29 -8.72
CA PHE A 347 21.90 -21.34 -9.00
C PHE A 347 22.91 -22.02 -9.93
N ASN A 348 22.59 -22.03 -11.23
CA ASN A 348 23.40 -22.60 -12.30
C ASN A 348 24.35 -21.58 -12.94
N ASP A 349 25.10 -21.98 -13.96
CA ASP A 349 26.06 -21.11 -14.65
C ASP A 349 25.39 -19.89 -15.31
N ALA A 350 24.16 -20.02 -15.81
CA ALA A 350 23.41 -18.88 -16.35
C ALA A 350 23.14 -17.84 -15.26
N THR A 351 22.71 -18.28 -14.08
CA THR A 351 22.49 -17.41 -12.91
C THR A 351 23.80 -16.75 -12.46
N LYS A 352 24.88 -17.53 -12.37
CA LYS A 352 26.21 -17.02 -12.00
C LYS A 352 26.72 -15.96 -12.98
N ASN A 353 26.55 -16.18 -14.29
CA ASN A 353 26.97 -15.25 -15.32
C ASN A 353 26.15 -13.95 -15.29
N ALA A 354 24.84 -14.05 -15.08
CA ALA A 354 23.96 -12.89 -14.89
C ALA A 354 24.35 -12.07 -13.65
N VAL A 355 24.62 -12.73 -12.52
CA VAL A 355 25.10 -12.07 -11.29
C VAL A 355 26.45 -11.39 -11.52
N LYS A 356 27.40 -12.07 -12.18
CA LYS A 356 28.73 -11.53 -12.44
C LYS A 356 28.66 -10.28 -13.33
N GLU A 357 27.79 -10.27 -14.33
CA GLU A 357 27.62 -9.11 -15.21
C GLU A 357 26.89 -7.96 -14.51
N PHE A 358 25.86 -8.25 -13.73
CA PHE A 358 25.23 -7.27 -12.84
C PHE A 358 26.27 -6.62 -11.91
N GLN A 359 27.12 -7.42 -11.25
CA GLN A 359 28.15 -6.92 -10.35
C GLN A 359 29.11 -5.95 -11.06
N LYS A 360 29.53 -6.24 -12.30
CA LYS A 360 30.37 -5.32 -13.08
C LYS A 360 29.66 -4.01 -13.36
N ILE A 361 28.41 -4.06 -13.83
CA ILE A 361 27.62 -2.86 -14.19
C ILE A 361 27.48 -1.93 -12.99
N PHE A 362 27.28 -2.48 -11.79
CA PHE A 362 27.04 -1.70 -10.56
C PHE A 362 28.26 -1.59 -9.64
N ASN A 363 29.47 -1.74 -10.18
CA ASN A 363 30.75 -1.54 -9.48
C ASN A 363 30.89 -2.36 -8.18
N LEU A 364 30.42 -3.60 -8.19
CA LEU A 364 30.62 -4.59 -7.13
C LEU A 364 31.75 -5.56 -7.50
N THR A 365 32.23 -6.33 -6.52
CA THR A 365 33.14 -7.46 -6.78
C THR A 365 32.46 -8.47 -7.69
N ALA A 366 32.95 -8.63 -8.93
CA ALA A 366 32.38 -9.51 -9.94
C ALA A 366 32.80 -10.99 -9.78
N ASP A 367 32.46 -11.58 -8.63
CA ASP A 367 32.77 -12.97 -8.27
C ASP A 367 31.66 -13.97 -8.67
N GLY A 368 30.49 -13.49 -9.11
CA GLY A 368 29.32 -14.30 -9.42
C GLY A 368 28.63 -14.88 -8.18
N ILE A 369 28.94 -14.36 -6.99
CA ILE A 369 28.36 -14.77 -5.70
C ILE A 369 27.41 -13.69 -5.19
N VAL A 370 26.21 -14.09 -4.78
CA VAL A 370 25.21 -13.19 -4.22
C VAL A 370 25.38 -13.13 -2.70
N GLY A 371 26.39 -12.39 -2.24
CA GLY A 371 26.54 -12.00 -0.84
C GLY A 371 25.59 -10.86 -0.44
N LYS A 372 25.58 -10.47 0.85
CA LYS A 372 24.70 -9.43 1.40
C LYS A 372 24.72 -8.13 0.56
N LYS A 373 25.89 -7.65 0.14
CA LYS A 373 26.01 -6.45 -0.72
C LYS A 373 25.39 -6.64 -2.11
N THR A 374 25.65 -7.77 -2.77
CA THR A 374 25.15 -8.08 -4.12
C THR A 374 23.64 -8.29 -4.12
N TRP A 375 23.13 -9.15 -3.22
CA TRP A 375 21.69 -9.40 -3.04
C TRP A 375 20.96 -8.07 -2.98
N TYR A 376 21.53 -7.18 -2.18
CA TYR A 376 20.85 -5.98 -1.89
C TYR A 376 20.90 -4.93 -3.03
N LYS A 377 22.06 -4.77 -3.69
CA LYS A 377 22.13 -3.92 -4.88
C LYS A 377 21.15 -4.38 -5.97
N ILE A 378 20.95 -5.69 -6.15
CA ILE A 378 19.95 -6.23 -7.10
C ILE A 378 18.55 -5.74 -6.74
N SER A 379 18.16 -5.85 -5.47
CA SER A 379 16.88 -5.34 -4.99
C SER A 379 16.71 -3.82 -5.21
N GLN A 380 17.79 -3.01 -5.26
CA GLN A 380 17.70 -1.54 -5.50
C GLN A 380 17.15 -1.26 -6.84
N ILE A 381 17.87 -1.85 -7.79
CA ILE A 381 17.72 -1.58 -9.19
C ILE A 381 16.37 -2.15 -9.56
N TYR A 382 15.97 -3.28 -8.96
CA TYR A 382 14.63 -3.82 -9.08
C TYR A 382 13.53 -2.87 -8.59
N VAL A 383 13.58 -2.35 -7.35
CA VAL A 383 12.60 -1.37 -6.84
C VAL A 383 12.52 -0.15 -7.75
N GLY A 384 13.68 0.37 -8.18
CA GLY A 384 13.79 1.57 -9.02
C GLY A 384 13.21 1.36 -10.42
N VAL A 385 13.61 0.30 -11.13
CA VAL A 385 13.14 0.05 -12.51
C VAL A 385 11.65 -0.32 -12.58
N LYS A 386 11.07 -0.79 -11.46
CA LYS A 386 9.63 -1.07 -11.33
C LYS A 386 8.84 0.04 -10.65
N LYS A 387 9.51 1.07 -10.15
CA LYS A 387 8.90 2.20 -9.43
C LYS A 387 8.03 1.73 -8.25
N LEU A 388 8.49 0.73 -7.47
CA LEU A 388 7.68 0.15 -6.38
C LEU A 388 7.46 1.11 -5.19
N ALA A 389 8.24 2.18 -5.13
CA ALA A 389 8.09 3.27 -4.16
C ALA A 389 7.60 4.55 -4.85
N GLU A 390 6.70 4.41 -5.82
CA GLU A 390 6.01 5.52 -6.49
C GLU A 390 4.52 5.16 -6.64
N LEU A 391 3.66 6.16 -6.81
CA LEU A 391 2.21 5.97 -6.93
C LEU A 391 1.83 5.19 -8.22
N GLU A 392 2.52 5.49 -9.33
CA GLU A 392 2.33 4.86 -10.65
C GLU A 392 3.21 3.60 -10.85
N SER A 393 3.32 2.78 -9.80
CA SER A 393 4.15 1.57 -9.82
C SER A 393 3.76 0.57 -10.92
N GLU A 394 4.76 -0.09 -11.55
CA GLU A 394 4.53 -1.28 -12.39
C GLU A 394 4.07 -2.50 -11.56
N GLY A 395 4.37 -2.48 -10.26
CA GLY A 395 3.95 -3.42 -9.22
C GLY A 395 4.49 -4.84 -9.26
N GLU A 396 4.53 -5.51 -8.10
CA GLU A 396 4.87 -6.93 -7.96
C GLU A 396 3.65 -7.81 -8.20
N LYS A 397 3.41 -8.18 -9.47
CA LYS A 397 2.35 -9.15 -9.77
C LYS A 397 2.49 -10.40 -8.90
N LEU A 398 1.37 -10.89 -8.39
CA LEU A 398 1.29 -12.22 -7.77
C LEU A 398 1.87 -13.25 -8.75
N GLN A 399 3.07 -13.76 -8.45
CA GLN A 399 3.69 -14.77 -9.30
C GLN A 399 2.88 -16.05 -9.21
N ILE A 400 2.14 -16.34 -10.27
CA ILE A 400 1.46 -17.61 -10.42
C ILE A 400 2.54 -18.69 -10.59
N PRO A 401 2.52 -19.74 -9.76
CA PRO A 401 3.51 -20.80 -9.81
C PRO A 401 3.59 -21.40 -11.21
N SER A 402 4.77 -21.35 -11.83
CA SER A 402 5.05 -22.03 -13.11
C SER A 402 4.94 -23.56 -12.97
N GLU A 403 5.12 -24.05 -11.75
CA GLU A 403 5.01 -25.45 -11.33
C GLU A 403 3.92 -25.59 -10.27
N ILE A 404 3.25 -26.74 -10.24
CA ILE A 404 2.19 -27.04 -9.28
C ILE A 404 2.74 -26.98 -7.86
N PRO A 405 2.18 -26.15 -6.95
CA PRO A 405 2.60 -26.14 -5.56
C PRO A 405 2.50 -27.54 -4.93
N THR A 406 3.52 -27.90 -4.16
CA THR A 406 3.56 -29.18 -3.42
C THR A 406 2.71 -29.13 -2.14
N GLU A 407 2.39 -27.94 -1.66
CA GLU A 407 1.60 -27.71 -0.46
C GLU A 407 0.11 -28.00 -0.69
N VAL A 408 -0.49 -28.76 0.23
CA VAL A 408 -1.94 -29.02 0.28
C VAL A 408 -2.60 -27.94 1.12
N LEU A 409 -3.50 -27.16 0.52
CA LEU A 409 -4.25 -26.12 1.24
C LEU A 409 -5.62 -26.61 1.66
N LYS A 410 -6.05 -26.24 2.86
CA LYS A 410 -7.36 -26.57 3.44
C LYS A 410 -7.77 -25.52 4.47
N LEU A 411 -8.96 -25.64 5.04
CA LEU A 411 -9.43 -24.76 6.12
C LEU A 411 -8.35 -24.60 7.22
N GLY A 412 -7.98 -23.35 7.51
CA GLY A 412 -6.91 -22.99 8.46
C GLY A 412 -5.52 -22.80 7.84
N SER A 413 -5.30 -23.16 6.57
CA SER A 413 -4.08 -22.78 5.84
C SER A 413 -3.97 -21.26 5.69
N GLN A 414 -2.74 -20.75 5.62
CA GLN A 414 -2.48 -19.31 5.47
C GLN A 414 -1.18 -19.07 4.69
N GLY A 415 -1.03 -17.86 4.14
CA GLY A 415 0.19 -17.42 3.45
C GLY A 415 0.05 -17.22 1.93
N THR A 416 1.16 -17.01 1.24
CA THR A 416 1.18 -16.64 -0.19
C THR A 416 0.43 -17.63 -1.10
N ASN A 417 0.51 -18.95 -0.86
CA ASN A 417 -0.20 -19.93 -1.70
C ASN A 417 -1.73 -19.81 -1.56
N VAL A 418 -2.23 -19.43 -0.38
CA VAL A 418 -3.67 -19.14 -0.20
C VAL A 418 -4.06 -17.86 -0.94
N LYS A 419 -3.20 -16.83 -0.92
CA LYS A 419 -3.44 -15.59 -1.71
C LYS A 419 -3.49 -15.88 -3.21
N ILE A 420 -2.57 -16.71 -3.71
CA ILE A 420 -2.56 -17.15 -5.12
C ILE A 420 -3.84 -17.93 -5.44
N LEU A 421 -4.24 -18.89 -4.58
CA LEU A 421 -5.49 -19.62 -4.75
C LEU A 421 -6.70 -18.69 -4.85
N GLN A 422 -6.84 -17.76 -3.90
CA GLN A 422 -7.95 -16.80 -3.87
C GLN A 422 -7.95 -15.91 -5.11
N TYR A 423 -6.78 -15.45 -5.56
CA TYR A 423 -6.64 -14.71 -6.81
C TYR A 423 -7.09 -15.53 -8.03
N LEU A 424 -6.62 -16.78 -8.16
CA LEU A 424 -7.01 -17.65 -9.26
C LEU A 424 -8.53 -17.90 -9.25
N LEU A 425 -9.13 -18.13 -8.08
CA LEU A 425 -10.58 -18.32 -7.94
C LEU A 425 -11.36 -17.06 -8.33
N ILE A 426 -10.88 -15.87 -7.98
CA ILE A 426 -11.49 -14.60 -8.42
C ILE A 426 -11.39 -14.46 -9.94
N CYS A 427 -10.21 -14.69 -10.52
CA CYS A 427 -10.01 -14.62 -11.97
C CYS A 427 -10.92 -15.60 -12.71
N ILE A 428 -11.02 -16.83 -12.23
CA ILE A 428 -11.85 -17.87 -12.83
C ILE A 428 -13.33 -17.58 -12.60
N GLY A 429 -13.72 -17.15 -11.40
CA GLY A 429 -15.11 -16.78 -11.10
C GLY A 429 -15.62 -15.57 -11.88
N ALA A 430 -14.73 -14.77 -12.47
CA ALA A 430 -15.11 -13.74 -13.44
C ALA A 430 -15.57 -14.30 -14.80
N PHE A 431 -15.29 -15.58 -15.09
CA PHE A 431 -15.70 -16.29 -16.32
C PHE A 431 -16.70 -17.43 -16.04
N TYR A 432 -16.76 -17.92 -14.80
CA TYR A 432 -17.60 -19.04 -14.39
C TYR A 432 -18.48 -18.62 -13.20
N ASP A 433 -19.74 -18.24 -13.47
CA ASP A 433 -20.68 -17.71 -12.47
C ASP A 433 -20.99 -18.68 -11.32
N SER A 434 -20.75 -19.98 -11.52
CA SER A 434 -20.91 -21.01 -10.50
C SER A 434 -19.85 -20.95 -9.40
N ILE A 435 -18.72 -20.26 -9.65
CA ILE A 435 -17.64 -20.10 -8.68
C ILE A 435 -18.02 -19.02 -7.68
N LEU A 436 -18.14 -19.41 -6.42
CA LEU A 436 -18.51 -18.47 -5.36
C LEU A 436 -17.40 -17.42 -5.17
N PRO A 437 -17.77 -16.13 -4.98
CA PRO A 437 -16.81 -15.06 -4.81
C PRO A 437 -16.01 -15.24 -3.52
N VAL A 438 -14.74 -14.83 -3.57
CA VAL A 438 -13.81 -14.88 -2.42
C VAL A 438 -12.97 -13.60 -2.39
N LYS A 439 -12.48 -13.22 -1.22
CA LYS A 439 -11.54 -12.10 -1.03
C LYS A 439 -10.11 -12.61 -0.87
N ILE A 440 -9.11 -11.83 -1.30
CA ILE A 440 -7.69 -12.17 -1.13
C ILE A 440 -7.23 -11.81 0.29
N THR A 441 -7.60 -12.64 1.26
CA THR A 441 -7.22 -12.45 2.67
C THR A 441 -5.88 -13.11 3.02
N GLY A 442 -5.43 -14.07 2.21
CA GLY A 442 -4.31 -14.96 2.55
C GLY A 442 -4.61 -15.96 3.66
N LYS A 443 -5.86 -16.03 4.14
CA LYS A 443 -6.35 -16.98 5.13
C LYS A 443 -7.41 -17.88 4.49
N PHE A 444 -7.22 -19.18 4.58
CA PHE A 444 -8.13 -20.17 4.03
C PHE A 444 -9.27 -20.39 5.03
N GLY A 445 -10.25 -19.47 5.01
CA GLY A 445 -11.47 -19.53 5.81
C GLY A 445 -12.61 -20.25 5.09
N THR A 446 -13.80 -20.24 5.71
CA THR A 446 -15.03 -20.85 5.16
C THR A 446 -15.39 -20.32 3.77
N ASP A 447 -15.21 -19.03 3.51
CA ASP A 447 -15.51 -18.45 2.19
C ASP A 447 -14.56 -19.00 1.11
N THR A 448 -13.28 -19.19 1.45
CA THR A 448 -12.30 -19.81 0.54
C THR A 448 -12.60 -21.28 0.33
N GLU A 449 -12.97 -22.01 1.39
CA GLU A 449 -13.39 -23.42 1.28
C GLU A 449 -14.61 -23.58 0.37
N ASN A 450 -15.62 -22.73 0.52
CA ASN A 450 -16.82 -22.74 -0.31
C ASN A 450 -16.51 -22.39 -1.76
N SER A 451 -15.65 -21.40 -2.01
CA SER A 451 -15.19 -21.06 -3.35
C SER A 451 -14.40 -22.21 -4.00
N VAL A 452 -13.51 -22.88 -3.25
CA VAL A 452 -12.81 -24.08 -3.71
C VAL A 452 -13.78 -25.22 -4.05
N LYS A 453 -14.77 -25.48 -3.19
CA LYS A 453 -15.80 -26.51 -3.44
C LYS A 453 -16.60 -26.20 -4.71
N SER A 454 -16.98 -24.94 -4.91
CA SER A 454 -17.69 -24.52 -6.12
C SER A 454 -16.83 -24.71 -7.38
N PHE A 455 -15.53 -24.44 -7.31
CA PHE A 455 -14.58 -24.73 -8.39
C PHE A 455 -14.41 -26.22 -8.64
N GLN A 456 -14.26 -27.01 -7.58
CA GLN A 456 -14.15 -28.46 -7.72
C GLN A 456 -15.41 -29.06 -8.35
N GLN A 457 -16.58 -28.57 -7.97
CA GLN A 457 -17.85 -28.98 -8.55
C GLN A 457 -17.96 -28.59 -10.04
N GLU A 458 -17.65 -27.33 -10.39
CA GLU A 458 -17.68 -26.84 -11.77
C GLU A 458 -16.80 -27.66 -12.70
N PHE A 459 -15.60 -28.04 -12.24
CA PHE A 459 -14.61 -28.75 -13.05
C PHE A 459 -14.56 -30.27 -12.79
N ASN A 460 -15.61 -30.85 -12.19
CA ASN A 460 -15.75 -32.28 -11.92
C ASN A 460 -14.55 -32.91 -11.17
N LEU A 461 -14.05 -32.20 -10.17
CA LEU A 461 -13.02 -32.67 -9.24
C LEU A 461 -13.65 -33.25 -7.96
N ASP A 462 -12.81 -33.84 -7.11
CA ASP A 462 -13.20 -34.28 -5.77
C ASP A 462 -13.67 -33.03 -4.97
N ASN A 463 -14.97 -32.92 -4.66
CA ASN A 463 -15.58 -31.74 -4.01
C ASN A 463 -15.38 -31.75 -2.48
N ASP A 464 -14.12 -31.79 -2.06
CA ASP A 464 -13.70 -31.93 -0.66
C ASP A 464 -13.27 -30.62 0.00
N GLY A 465 -13.19 -29.52 -0.77
CA GLY A 465 -12.71 -28.22 -0.30
C GLY A 465 -11.18 -28.16 -0.07
N ILE A 466 -10.43 -29.18 -0.50
CA ILE A 466 -9.00 -29.31 -0.31
C ILE A 466 -8.26 -29.06 -1.63
N VAL A 467 -7.30 -28.14 -1.60
CA VAL A 467 -6.48 -27.81 -2.77
C VAL A 467 -5.22 -28.65 -2.75
N GLY A 468 -5.36 -29.88 -3.26
CA GLY A 468 -4.24 -30.78 -3.55
C GLY A 468 -3.71 -30.61 -4.98
N LYS A 469 -2.77 -31.48 -5.37
CA LYS A 469 -2.10 -31.44 -6.68
C LYS A 469 -3.07 -31.40 -7.87
N LYS A 470 -4.17 -32.16 -7.82
CA LYS A 470 -5.20 -32.18 -8.88
C LYS A 470 -5.90 -30.82 -9.01
N THR A 471 -6.39 -30.28 -7.90
CA THR A 471 -7.07 -28.97 -7.84
C THR A 471 -6.14 -27.86 -8.32
N TRP A 472 -4.88 -27.84 -7.86
CA TRP A 472 -3.88 -26.89 -8.34
C TRP A 472 -3.61 -26.98 -9.84
N SER A 473 -3.45 -28.20 -10.36
CA SER A 473 -3.22 -28.42 -11.80
C SER A 473 -4.36 -27.82 -12.61
N LYS A 474 -5.60 -28.08 -12.19
CA LYS A 474 -6.79 -27.59 -12.89
C LYS A 474 -6.95 -26.08 -12.77
N LEU A 475 -6.73 -25.49 -11.60
CA LEU A 475 -6.74 -24.03 -11.42
C LEU A 475 -5.76 -23.34 -12.39
N LEU A 476 -4.52 -23.84 -12.47
CA LEU A 476 -3.50 -23.29 -13.36
C LEU A 476 -3.83 -23.50 -14.84
N GLU A 477 -4.39 -24.65 -15.21
CA GLU A 477 -4.85 -24.94 -16.57
C GLU A 477 -5.96 -23.96 -17.00
N VAL A 478 -7.01 -23.84 -16.19
CA VAL A 478 -8.15 -22.95 -16.48
C VAL A 478 -7.67 -21.50 -16.54
N TYR A 479 -6.85 -21.08 -15.57
CA TYR A 479 -6.26 -19.74 -15.57
C TYR A 479 -5.44 -19.45 -16.84
N LYS A 480 -4.56 -20.37 -17.27
CA LYS A 480 -3.76 -20.18 -18.50
C LYS A 480 -4.62 -20.10 -19.77
N ASN A 481 -5.79 -20.70 -19.77
CA ASN A 481 -6.72 -20.63 -20.90
C ASN A 481 -7.46 -19.28 -20.94
N ILE A 482 -7.71 -18.64 -19.79
CA ILE A 482 -8.37 -17.33 -19.71
C ILE A 482 -7.37 -16.15 -19.78
N GLU A 483 -6.12 -16.34 -19.37
CA GLU A 483 -5.06 -15.30 -19.33
C GLU A 483 -4.83 -14.57 -20.67
N PRO A 484 -4.81 -15.23 -21.84
CA PRO A 484 -4.69 -14.56 -23.14
C PRO A 484 -5.90 -13.68 -23.50
N HIS A 485 -7.04 -13.87 -22.83
CA HIS A 485 -8.25 -13.08 -22.99
C HIS A 485 -8.34 -11.93 -21.96
N ILE A 486 -7.24 -11.68 -21.23
CA ILE A 486 -7.09 -10.63 -20.21
C ILE A 486 -6.06 -9.55 -20.67
N LEU A 487 -5.18 -9.83 -21.64
CA LEU A 487 -4.06 -8.96 -22.03
C LEU A 487 -3.90 -8.86 -23.56
N ASP A 488 -3.62 -7.67 -24.11
CA ASP A 488 -3.15 -7.56 -25.50
C ASP A 488 -1.63 -7.84 -25.64
N ALA A 489 -1.12 -7.88 -26.87
CA ALA A 489 0.30 -8.16 -27.19
C ALA A 489 1.30 -7.12 -26.62
N SER A 490 0.81 -5.98 -26.12
CA SER A 490 1.58 -4.95 -25.43
C SER A 490 1.41 -5.00 -23.90
N GLY A 491 0.57 -5.91 -23.39
CA GLY A 491 0.23 -6.03 -21.98
C GLY A 491 -0.82 -5.03 -21.51
N LYS A 492 -1.55 -4.36 -22.42
CA LYS A 492 -2.60 -3.41 -22.08
C LYS A 492 -3.96 -4.11 -22.00
N PHE A 493 -4.74 -3.72 -20.99
CA PHE A 493 -6.03 -4.31 -20.65
C PHE A 493 -7.15 -3.64 -21.47
N ILE A 494 -8.04 -4.42 -22.08
CA ILE A 494 -9.33 -3.91 -22.60
C ILE A 494 -10.42 -4.54 -21.74
N LYS A 495 -10.85 -3.80 -20.71
CA LYS A 495 -11.66 -4.34 -19.62
C LYS A 495 -13.14 -4.33 -19.98
N TYR A 496 -13.78 -5.50 -19.89
CA TYR A 496 -15.22 -5.53 -19.67
C TYR A 496 -15.51 -4.81 -18.33
N PRO A 497 -16.35 -3.76 -18.31
CA PRO A 497 -16.44 -2.84 -17.17
C PRO A 497 -17.09 -3.44 -15.90
N GLY A 498 -17.40 -4.74 -15.89
CA GLY A 498 -17.91 -5.45 -14.71
C GLY A 498 -19.40 -5.25 -14.46
N TYR A 499 -20.13 -4.69 -15.43
CA TYR A 499 -21.59 -4.54 -15.39
C TYR A 499 -22.20 -4.71 -16.78
N LEU A 500 -23.47 -5.12 -16.83
CA LEU A 500 -24.23 -5.30 -18.07
C LEU A 500 -24.45 -3.95 -18.78
N ILE A 501 -24.05 -3.86 -20.05
CA ILE A 501 -24.25 -2.68 -20.88
C ILE A 501 -25.49 -2.93 -21.75
N LYS A 502 -26.54 -2.14 -21.55
CA LYS A 502 -27.86 -2.34 -22.17
C LYS A 502 -28.49 -1.02 -22.57
N LYS A 503 -29.59 -1.08 -23.31
CA LYS A 503 -30.35 0.10 -23.76
C LYS A 503 -30.58 1.10 -22.62
N GLY A 504 -30.21 2.35 -22.86
CA GLY A 504 -30.27 3.46 -21.89
C GLY A 504 -28.95 3.75 -21.16
N LYS A 505 -27.94 2.88 -21.24
CA LYS A 505 -26.59 3.14 -20.70
C LYS A 505 -25.86 4.18 -21.56
N ARG A 506 -24.97 4.94 -20.93
CA ARG A 506 -24.10 5.95 -21.56
C ARG A 506 -22.68 5.84 -21.00
N GLY A 507 -21.66 6.09 -21.81
CA GLY A 507 -20.26 6.09 -21.38
C GLY A 507 -19.26 5.66 -22.45
N GLU A 508 -17.97 5.70 -22.10
CA GLU A 508 -16.85 5.30 -22.97
C GLU A 508 -16.91 3.81 -23.35
N ASP A 509 -17.46 2.97 -22.47
CA ASP A 509 -17.72 1.55 -22.70
C ASP A 509 -18.72 1.32 -23.84
N VAL A 510 -19.77 2.13 -23.91
CA VAL A 510 -20.75 2.12 -25.01
C VAL A 510 -20.09 2.59 -26.30
N GLN A 511 -19.30 3.66 -26.24
CA GLN A 511 -18.59 4.18 -27.40
C GLN A 511 -17.62 3.14 -27.97
N GLN A 512 -16.94 2.38 -27.10
CA GLN A 512 -16.05 1.31 -27.50
C GLN A 512 -16.78 0.17 -28.23
N ILE A 513 -17.96 -0.24 -27.75
CA ILE A 513 -18.82 -1.22 -28.42
C ILE A 513 -19.25 -0.72 -29.80
N GLN A 514 -19.68 0.53 -29.90
CA GLN A 514 -20.10 1.14 -31.17
C GLN A 514 -18.94 1.16 -32.19
N VAL A 515 -17.72 1.48 -31.75
CA VAL A 515 -16.50 1.39 -32.57
C VAL A 515 -16.26 -0.04 -33.05
N TRP A 516 -16.38 -1.04 -32.17
CA TRP A 516 -16.20 -2.44 -32.56
C TRP A 516 -17.25 -2.90 -33.56
N LEU A 517 -18.52 -2.61 -33.31
CA LEU A 517 -19.63 -2.96 -34.22
C LEU A 517 -19.43 -2.34 -35.61
N ASN A 518 -19.06 -1.05 -35.70
CA ASN A 518 -18.81 -0.40 -36.99
C ASN A 518 -17.56 -0.94 -37.69
N THR A 519 -16.54 -1.31 -36.93
CA THR A 519 -15.37 -1.96 -37.51
C THR A 519 -15.75 -3.34 -38.07
N ILE A 520 -16.52 -4.14 -37.32
CA ILE A 520 -17.02 -5.44 -37.78
C ILE A 520 -17.92 -5.28 -39.01
N HIS A 521 -18.81 -4.28 -39.00
CA HIS A 521 -19.69 -3.93 -40.12
C HIS A 521 -18.91 -3.75 -41.43
N SER A 522 -17.72 -3.14 -41.39
CA SER A 522 -16.89 -2.91 -42.59
C SER A 522 -16.56 -4.18 -43.38
N LYS A 523 -16.50 -5.34 -42.70
CA LYS A 523 -16.26 -6.66 -43.31
C LYS A 523 -17.51 -7.54 -43.34
N TYR A 524 -18.45 -7.31 -42.43
CA TYR A 524 -19.66 -8.08 -42.23
C TYR A 524 -20.90 -7.17 -42.23
N PRO A 525 -21.39 -6.71 -43.40
CA PRO A 525 -22.43 -5.68 -43.49
C PRO A 525 -23.81 -6.07 -42.94
N PHE A 526 -24.02 -7.34 -42.62
CA PHE A 526 -25.23 -7.82 -41.95
C PHE A 526 -25.28 -7.46 -40.47
N ILE A 527 -24.17 -7.00 -39.87
CA ILE A 527 -24.17 -6.31 -38.58
C ILE A 527 -24.50 -4.84 -38.86
N PRO A 528 -25.64 -4.30 -38.39
CA PRO A 528 -26.02 -2.91 -38.62
C PRO A 528 -24.96 -1.91 -38.12
N GLU A 529 -24.68 -0.87 -38.92
CA GLU A 529 -23.88 0.27 -38.48
C GLU A 529 -24.63 1.09 -37.41
N VAL A 530 -23.89 1.68 -36.47
CA VAL A 530 -24.43 2.45 -35.35
C VAL A 530 -23.72 3.79 -35.21
N ASP A 531 -24.41 4.80 -34.68
CA ASP A 531 -23.78 6.07 -34.33
C ASP A 531 -22.82 5.88 -33.14
N VAL A 532 -21.59 6.42 -33.23
CA VAL A 532 -20.58 6.37 -32.16
C VAL A 532 -20.74 7.56 -31.20
N ASP A 533 -21.88 7.62 -30.53
CA ASP A 533 -22.29 8.73 -29.66
C ASP A 533 -22.14 8.44 -28.16
N GLY A 534 -21.70 7.23 -27.79
CA GLY A 534 -21.59 6.78 -26.41
C GLY A 534 -22.93 6.55 -25.72
N ILE A 535 -24.05 6.48 -26.46
CA ILE A 535 -25.40 6.22 -25.96
C ILE A 535 -25.92 4.89 -26.50
N PHE A 536 -26.26 3.96 -25.61
CA PHE A 536 -26.75 2.65 -26.00
C PHE A 536 -28.25 2.77 -26.38
N GLY A 537 -28.50 3.22 -27.61
CA GLY A 537 -29.83 3.47 -28.17
C GLY A 537 -30.53 2.20 -28.70
N SER A 538 -31.64 2.39 -29.41
CA SER A 538 -32.31 1.28 -30.12
C SER A 538 -31.43 0.68 -31.22
N GLY A 539 -30.71 1.51 -31.98
CA GLY A 539 -29.80 1.06 -33.03
C GLY A 539 -28.64 0.22 -32.50
N THR A 540 -27.98 0.66 -31.42
CA THR A 540 -26.92 -0.13 -30.77
C THR A 540 -27.44 -1.46 -30.23
N ARG A 541 -28.66 -1.49 -29.67
CA ARG A 541 -29.27 -2.74 -29.21
C ARG A 541 -29.53 -3.72 -30.35
N GLU A 542 -30.07 -3.24 -31.46
CA GLU A 542 -30.37 -4.07 -32.63
C GLU A 542 -29.09 -4.65 -33.24
N SER A 543 -28.05 -3.82 -33.39
CA SER A 543 -26.74 -4.27 -33.89
C SER A 543 -26.09 -5.31 -32.96
N VAL A 544 -26.21 -5.15 -31.64
CA VAL A 544 -25.76 -6.16 -30.67
C VAL A 544 -26.57 -7.46 -30.77
N MET A 545 -27.89 -7.40 -30.96
CA MET A 545 -28.72 -8.59 -31.15
C MET A 545 -28.33 -9.37 -32.40
N ASP A 546 -28.13 -8.69 -33.54
CA ASP A 546 -27.70 -9.34 -34.78
C ASP A 546 -26.28 -9.92 -34.65
N PHE A 547 -25.39 -9.24 -33.92
CA PHE A 547 -24.07 -9.77 -33.58
C PHE A 547 -24.16 -11.03 -32.69
N GLN A 548 -25.00 -11.00 -31.66
CA GLN A 548 -25.22 -12.13 -30.76
C GLN A 548 -25.79 -13.33 -31.53
N ARG A 549 -26.82 -13.10 -32.36
CA ARG A 549 -27.43 -14.13 -33.21
C ARG A 549 -26.40 -14.77 -34.14
N TRP A 550 -25.53 -13.96 -34.76
CA TRP A 550 -24.51 -14.46 -35.66
C TRP A 550 -23.44 -15.33 -34.97
N ASN A 551 -23.18 -15.08 -33.68
CA ASN A 551 -22.15 -15.78 -32.91
C ASN A 551 -22.71 -16.84 -31.94
N ASP A 552 -23.94 -17.31 -32.17
CA ASP A 552 -24.62 -18.29 -31.32
C ASP A 552 -24.67 -17.89 -29.83
N LEU A 553 -24.77 -16.57 -29.55
CA LEU A 553 -24.97 -16.01 -28.21
C LEU A 553 -26.47 -15.79 -27.94
N VAL A 554 -26.82 -15.61 -26.66
CA VAL A 554 -28.18 -15.23 -26.27
C VAL A 554 -28.53 -13.87 -26.87
N GLU A 555 -29.57 -13.85 -27.72
CA GLU A 555 -30.03 -12.66 -28.46
C GLU A 555 -30.88 -11.71 -27.58
N ASP A 556 -30.29 -11.14 -26.54
CA ASP A 556 -30.98 -10.28 -25.57
C ASP A 556 -30.74 -8.78 -25.81
N GLY A 557 -29.75 -8.43 -26.64
CA GLY A 557 -29.32 -7.05 -26.92
C GLY A 557 -28.62 -6.40 -25.74
N ILE A 558 -28.03 -7.21 -24.85
CA ILE A 558 -27.28 -6.78 -23.66
C ILE A 558 -25.83 -7.22 -23.83
N VAL A 559 -24.89 -6.28 -23.75
CA VAL A 559 -23.47 -6.60 -23.77
C VAL A 559 -23.02 -7.00 -22.37
N GLY A 560 -23.13 -8.30 -22.11
CA GLY A 560 -22.47 -9.01 -21.03
C GLY A 560 -21.02 -9.36 -21.36
N LYS A 561 -20.31 -10.02 -20.45
CA LYS A 561 -18.91 -10.45 -20.62
C LYS A 561 -18.71 -11.29 -21.89
N LEU A 562 -19.58 -12.28 -22.14
CA LEU A 562 -19.50 -13.14 -23.32
C LEU A 562 -19.65 -12.36 -24.64
N THR A 563 -20.61 -11.44 -24.69
CA THR A 563 -20.81 -10.58 -25.88
C THR A 563 -19.65 -9.60 -26.05
N TRP A 564 -19.12 -9.03 -24.97
CA TRP A 564 -17.96 -8.14 -25.00
C TRP A 564 -16.71 -8.84 -25.53
N ASP A 565 -16.41 -10.03 -25.02
CA ASP A 565 -15.24 -10.81 -25.42
C ASP A 565 -15.36 -11.25 -26.88
N LYS A 566 -16.54 -11.68 -27.31
CA LYS A 566 -16.79 -12.08 -28.70
C LYS A 566 -16.73 -10.88 -29.65
N LEU A 567 -17.27 -9.72 -29.27
CA LEU A 567 -17.13 -8.48 -30.04
C LEU A 567 -15.66 -8.12 -30.23
N TYR A 568 -14.86 -8.20 -29.18
CA TYR A 568 -13.43 -7.92 -29.26
C TYR A 568 -12.68 -8.95 -30.13
N GLU A 569 -12.98 -10.24 -29.99
CA GLU A 569 -12.40 -11.32 -30.81
C GLU A 569 -12.64 -11.07 -32.30
N ILE A 570 -13.90 -10.84 -32.70
CA ILE A 570 -14.23 -10.59 -34.10
C ILE A 570 -13.63 -9.26 -34.57
N TYR A 571 -13.72 -8.18 -33.77
CA TYR A 571 -13.08 -6.90 -34.07
C TYR A 571 -11.58 -7.07 -34.40
N ARG A 572 -10.85 -7.85 -33.59
CA ARG A 572 -9.41 -8.15 -33.80
C ARG A 572 -9.12 -9.01 -35.03
N SER A 573 -10.10 -9.75 -35.55
CA SER A 573 -9.99 -10.52 -36.79
C SER A 573 -10.28 -9.70 -38.05
N VAL A 574 -10.84 -8.51 -37.87
CA VAL A 574 -11.21 -7.58 -38.94
C VAL A 574 -10.09 -6.57 -39.19
N ILE A 575 -9.40 -6.12 -38.12
CA ILE A 575 -8.17 -5.30 -38.20
C ILE A 575 -6.92 -6.16 -38.33
#